data_AF-A0A2N7XWY7-F1
#
_entry.id   AF-A0A2N7XWY7-F1
#
_cell.length_a   1.000
_cell.length_b   1.000
_cell.length_c   1.000
_cell.angle_alpha   90.00
_cell.angle_beta   90.00
_cell.angle_gamma   90.00
#
_symmetry.space_group_name_H-M   'P 1'
#
loop_
_entity.id
_entity.type
_entity.pdbx_description
1 polymer ?
#
loop_
_entity_poly.entity_id
_entity_poly.type
_entity_poly.pdbx_seq_one_letter_code
_entity_poly.pdbx_strand_id
1 'polypeptide(L)'
;MDGLTKLLLQRHAPNDPRLEESPDALTAVAKSTGMTVVMSANDYSDSVIFAAVTKFNREHPEYMSYSFTLPIATNGIAAGSWVLTDITEV
;
A
#
# COMPACT_ATOMS: atom_id res chain seq x y z
N MET A 1 9.68 1.94 -8.31
CA MET A 1 8.27 1.53 -8.19
C MET A 1 8.10 0.23 -8.96
N ASP A 2 7.65 -0.83 -8.31
CA ASP A 2 7.34 -2.14 -8.88
C ASP A 2 6.04 -2.09 -9.72
N GLY A 3 5.94 -2.98 -10.71
CA GLY A 3 4.91 -2.91 -11.75
C GLY A 3 3.48 -3.08 -11.22
N LEU A 4 3.30 -3.88 -10.17
CA LEU A 4 2.01 -4.10 -9.50
C LEU A 4 1.55 -2.84 -8.76
N THR A 5 2.45 -2.19 -8.02
CA THR A 5 2.14 -0.94 -7.32
C THR A 5 1.79 0.18 -8.30
N LYS A 6 2.48 0.25 -9.45
CA LYS A 6 2.14 1.20 -10.51
C LYS A 6 0.76 0.92 -11.12
N LEU A 7 0.41 -0.35 -11.35
CA LEU A 7 -0.88 -0.76 -11.89
C LEU A 7 -2.04 -0.44 -10.92
N LEU A 8 -1.85 -0.70 -9.64
CA LEU A 8 -2.84 -0.43 -8.60
C LEU A 8 -3.08 1.07 -8.41
N LEU A 9 -2.01 1.88 -8.38
CA LEU A 9 -2.14 3.34 -8.35
C LEU A 9 -2.86 3.87 -9.60
N GLN A 10 -2.50 3.40 -10.79
CA GLN A 10 -3.12 3.86 -12.03
C GLN A 10 -4.62 3.50 -12.12
N ARG A 11 -5.04 2.38 -11.52
CA ARG A 11 -6.44 1.93 -11.49
C ARG A 11 -7.30 2.66 -10.45
N HIS A 12 -6.72 3.01 -9.29
CA HIS A 12 -7.49 3.52 -8.15
C HIS A 12 -7.25 5.00 -7.83
N ALA A 13 -6.12 5.57 -8.26
CA ALA A 13 -5.75 6.96 -8.06
C ALA A 13 -4.95 7.49 -9.28
N PRO A 14 -5.61 7.72 -10.43
CA PRO A 14 -4.92 8.09 -11.67
C PRO A 14 -4.25 9.48 -11.66
N ASN A 15 -4.58 10.34 -10.69
CA ASN A 15 -3.96 11.66 -10.48
C ASN A 15 -2.94 11.66 -9.32
N ASP A 16 -2.48 10.49 -8.88
CA ASP A 16 -1.53 10.39 -7.78
C ASP A 16 -0.13 10.89 -8.21
N PRO A 17 0.49 11.84 -7.50
CA PRO A 17 1.83 12.36 -7.84
C PRO A 17 2.91 11.27 -7.80
N ARG A 18 2.69 10.14 -7.13
CA ARG A 18 3.58 8.97 -7.14
C ARG A 18 3.65 8.25 -8.49
N LEU A 19 2.78 8.58 -9.46
CA LEU A 19 2.88 8.12 -10.86
C LEU A 19 3.95 8.89 -11.65
N GLU A 20 4.21 10.15 -11.27
CA GLU A 20 5.19 11.05 -11.91
C GLU A 20 6.52 11.11 -11.14
N GLU A 21 6.50 10.89 -9.81
CA GLU A 21 7.69 11.02 -8.97
C GLU A 21 8.41 9.69 -8.69
N SER A 22 9.68 9.66 -9.09
CA SER A 22 10.72 8.73 -8.65
C SER A 22 10.65 8.50 -7.13
N PRO A 23 10.83 7.26 -6.63
CA PRO A 23 10.25 6.82 -5.37
C PRO A 23 10.67 7.68 -4.18
N ASP A 24 9.69 8.42 -3.65
CA ASP A 24 9.79 9.11 -2.38
C ASP A 24 10.16 8.16 -1.25
N ALA A 25 10.90 8.70 -0.27
CA ALA A 25 11.57 7.99 0.82
C ALA A 25 10.69 6.95 1.57
N LEU A 26 9.36 7.11 1.57
CA LEU A 26 8.40 6.14 2.11
C LEU A 26 8.43 4.78 1.39
N THR A 27 8.67 4.77 0.07
CA THR A 27 8.81 3.53 -0.72
C THR A 27 10.11 2.80 -0.40
N ALA A 28 11.18 3.55 -0.08
CA ALA A 28 12.47 2.98 0.28
C ALA A 28 12.47 2.35 1.69
N VAL A 29 11.77 2.98 2.65
CA VAL A 29 11.66 2.44 4.01
C VAL A 29 10.78 1.19 4.05
N ALA A 30 9.67 1.19 3.32
CA ALA A 30 8.79 0.03 3.24
C ALA A 30 9.53 -1.21 2.66
N LYS A 31 10.33 -1.02 1.60
CA LYS A 31 11.17 -2.07 1.01
C LYS A 31 12.16 -2.69 2.01
N SER A 32 12.66 -1.94 2.99
CA SER A 32 13.58 -2.47 4.01
C SER A 32 12.91 -3.43 5.01
N THR A 33 11.59 -3.35 5.13
CA THR A 33 10.77 -4.19 6.03
C THR A 33 10.05 -5.34 5.33
N GLY A 34 10.21 -5.49 4.01
CA GLY A 34 9.43 -6.47 3.23
C GLY A 34 7.95 -6.10 3.14
N MET A 35 7.64 -4.81 3.24
CA MET A 35 6.28 -4.27 3.19
C MET A 35 6.20 -3.21 2.10
N THR A 36 5.09 -3.09 1.41
CA THR A 36 4.86 -2.09 0.37
C THR A 36 3.66 -1.27 0.78
N VAL A 37 3.85 0.04 0.97
CA VAL A 37 2.74 0.95 1.29
C VAL A 37 1.95 1.21 0.01
N VAL A 38 0.69 0.81 0.00
CA VAL A 38 -0.22 1.09 -1.12
C VAL A 38 -0.95 2.40 -0.90
N MET A 39 -1.54 2.57 0.28
CA MET A 39 -2.18 3.83 0.68
C MET A 39 -1.70 4.24 2.08
N SER A 40 -1.19 5.46 2.15
CA SER A 40 -0.74 6.08 3.39
C SER A 40 -1.90 6.80 4.09
N ALA A 41 -2.05 6.62 5.40
CA ALA A 41 -3.05 7.33 6.19
C ALA A 41 -2.76 8.84 6.36
N ASN A 42 -1.58 9.31 5.93
CA ASN A 42 -1.30 10.75 5.87
C ASN A 42 -1.96 11.42 4.67
N ASP A 43 -2.17 10.66 3.59
CA ASP A 43 -2.63 11.18 2.30
C ASP A 43 -4.10 10.83 2.02
N TYR A 44 -4.60 9.78 2.66
CA TYR A 44 -5.96 9.28 2.49
C TYR A 44 -6.68 9.14 3.82
N SER A 45 -7.99 9.38 3.83
CA SER A 45 -8.81 9.14 5.00
C SER A 45 -9.04 7.64 5.24
N ASP A 46 -9.19 7.25 6.51
CA ASP A 46 -9.39 5.87 6.95
C ASP A 46 -10.55 5.18 6.21
N SER A 47 -11.64 5.89 5.94
CA SER A 47 -12.79 5.33 5.22
C SER A 47 -12.46 4.93 3.79
N VAL A 48 -11.59 5.69 3.11
CA VAL A 48 -11.13 5.38 1.75
C VAL A 48 -10.19 4.18 1.78
N ILE A 49 -9.27 4.15 2.73
CA ILE A 49 -8.32 3.06 2.89
C ILE A 49 -9.05 1.75 3.20
N PHE A 50 -9.99 1.76 4.15
CA PHE A 50 -10.77 0.59 4.52
C PHE A 50 -11.61 0.05 3.36
N ALA A 51 -12.24 0.94 2.59
CA ALA A 51 -12.99 0.54 1.39
C ALA A 51 -12.09 -0.08 0.32
N ALA A 52 -10.90 0.49 0.10
CA ALA A 52 -9.92 -0.02 -0.85
C ALA A 52 -9.39 -1.40 -0.45
N VAL A 53 -8.97 -1.57 0.81
CA VAL A 53 -8.49 -2.85 1.36
C VAL A 53 -9.56 -3.93 1.27
N THR A 54 -10.80 -3.60 1.70
CA THR A 54 -11.90 -4.56 1.67
C THR A 54 -12.23 -4.99 0.25
N LYS A 55 -12.25 -4.04 -0.69
CA LYS A 55 -12.50 -4.32 -2.11
C LYS A 55 -11.39 -5.20 -2.68
N PHE A 56 -10.13 -4.85 -2.45
CA PHE A 56 -8.97 -5.60 -2.92
C PHE A 56 -8.96 -7.03 -2.36
N ASN A 57 -9.15 -7.22 -1.06
CA ASN A 57 -9.16 -8.55 -0.43
C ASN A 57 -10.34 -9.41 -0.92
N ARG A 58 -11.44 -8.80 -1.39
CA ARG A 58 -12.58 -9.49 -1.96
C ARG A 58 -12.34 -9.91 -3.42
N GLU A 59 -11.62 -9.09 -4.19
CA GLU A 59 -11.25 -9.37 -5.58
C GLU A 59 -10.04 -10.32 -5.67
N HIS A 60 -9.16 -10.29 -4.66
CA HIS A 60 -7.93 -11.06 -4.57
C HIS A 60 -7.80 -11.77 -3.21
N PRO A 61 -8.61 -12.81 -2.95
CA PRO A 61 -8.54 -13.57 -1.70
C PRO A 61 -7.16 -14.20 -1.45
N GLU A 62 -6.38 -14.49 -2.52
CA GLU A 62 -5.00 -14.97 -2.46
C GLU A 62 -4.03 -14.01 -1.76
N TYR A 63 -4.35 -12.71 -1.75
CA TYR A 63 -3.55 -11.67 -1.12
C TYR A 63 -4.11 -11.20 0.22
N MET A 64 -5.22 -11.75 0.70
CA MET A 64 -5.89 -11.31 1.93
C MET A 64 -4.99 -11.41 3.17
N SER A 65 -4.14 -12.44 3.25
CA SER A 65 -3.18 -12.60 4.36
C SER A 65 -2.00 -11.62 4.28
N TYR A 66 -1.75 -11.04 3.11
CA TYR A 66 -0.64 -10.14 2.84
C TYR A 66 -1.08 -8.67 2.80
N SER A 67 -2.37 -8.40 2.65
CA SER A 67 -2.96 -7.07 2.47
C SER A 67 -3.77 -6.65 3.71
N PHE A 68 -3.22 -5.70 4.48
CA PHE A 68 -3.83 -5.24 5.73
C PHE A 68 -3.50 -3.77 6.04
N THR A 69 -4.27 -3.18 6.96
CA THR A 69 -4.00 -1.85 7.50
C THR A 69 -3.14 -1.95 8.76
N LEU A 70 -2.16 -1.05 8.90
CA LEU A 70 -1.29 -1.04 10.07
C LEU A 70 -2.04 -0.56 11.32
N PRO A 71 -2.03 -1.33 12.43
CA PRO A 71 -2.68 -0.90 13.68
C PRO A 71 -1.87 0.19 14.40
N ILE A 72 -0.56 0.27 14.17
CA ILE A 72 0.35 1.23 14.80
C ILE A 72 1.31 1.82 13.76
N ALA A 73 1.77 3.05 14.00
CA ALA A 73 2.77 3.67 13.15
C ALA A 73 4.10 2.91 13.29
N THR A 74 4.66 2.45 12.17
CA THR A 74 5.86 1.60 12.15
C THR A 74 6.82 2.12 11.11
N ASN A 75 8.09 2.33 11.47
CA ASN A 75 9.16 2.75 10.56
C ASN A 75 8.77 3.98 9.70
N GLY A 76 8.10 4.99 10.28
CA GLY A 76 7.69 6.19 9.54
C GLY A 76 6.43 6.03 8.69
N ILE A 77 5.82 4.85 8.64
CA ILE A 77 4.49 4.62 8.05
C ILE A 77 3.44 4.92 9.12
N ALA A 78 2.45 5.74 8.80
CA ALA A 78 1.39 6.12 9.72
C ALA A 78 0.46 4.94 10.06
N ALA A 79 -0.08 4.92 11.28
CA ALA A 79 -1.14 3.99 11.66
C ALA A 79 -2.36 4.19 10.75
N GLY A 80 -3.05 3.12 10.39
CA GLY A 80 -4.16 3.13 9.43
C GLY A 80 -3.73 3.00 7.97
N SER A 81 -2.42 3.10 7.66
CA SER A 81 -1.94 2.93 6.28
C SER A 81 -2.15 1.49 5.81
N TRP A 82 -2.60 1.33 4.57
CA TRP A 82 -2.67 0.04 3.91
C TRP A 82 -1.31 -0.36 3.34
N VAL A 83 -0.89 -1.54 3.74
CA VAL A 83 0.37 -2.17 3.35
C VAL A 83 0.11 -3.56 2.78
N LEU A 84 0.97 -3.95 1.83
CA LEU A 84 1.11 -5.32 1.36
C LEU A 84 2.45 -5.88 1.82
N THR A 85 2.49 -7.07 2.43
CA THR A 85 3.75 -7.76 2.70
C THR A 85 4.23 -8.53 1.47
N ASP A 86 5.55 -8.61 1.29
CA ASP A 86 6.15 -9.31 0.16
C ASP A 86 5.84 -10.80 0.25
N ILE A 87 5.29 -11.34 -0.82
CA ILE A 87 5.02 -12.77 -0.97
C ILE A 87 6.32 -13.40 -1.41
N THR A 88 7.24 -13.51 -0.45
CA THR A 88 8.43 -14.32 -0.68
C THR A 88 7.96 -15.77 -0.59
N GLU A 89 7.63 -16.38 -1.72
CA GLU A 89 7.63 -17.83 -1.86
C GLU A 89 9.00 -18.32 -1.35
N VAL A 90 8.96 -19.17 -0.32
CA VAL A 90 10.11 -19.95 0.15
C VAL A 90 10.30 -21.15 -0.76
#